data_AF-A0A3L7SQ15-F1
#
_entry.id   AF-A0A3L7SQ15-F1
#
_cell.length_a   1.000
_cell.length_b   1.000
_cell.length_c   1.000
_cell.angle_alpha   90.00
_cell.angle_beta   90.00
_cell.angle_gamma   90.00
#
_symmetry.space_group_name_H-M   'P 1'
#
loop_
_entity.id
_entity.type
_entity.pdbx_description
1 polymer ?
#
loop_
_entity_poly.entity_id
_entity_poly.type
_entity_poly.pdbx_seq_one_letter_code
_entity_poly.pdbx_strand_id
1 'polypeptide(L)'
;MPPPGSPAVIGDSPTAPAAVGSGARLVIGLLLLGITAGVVGIWYQRGQTQRCLAFYGPEAARMVTSAPVVEVWALAPAAESGVLVALERADVSQAPGLVHLRRGLVEDANFRWQGRPSTGADRLPADSWDRALVFADPAAGRPPVVLVIDLVEGASAAAGVGELGSLAVVGRPGRIGLGRISRGLERWLRGQP
;
A
#
# COMPACT_ATOMS: atom_id res chain seq x y z
N MET A 1 4.46 80.81 63.90
CA MET A 1 3.41 80.56 62.87
C MET A 1 4.10 79.91 61.67
N PRO A 2 4.16 78.57 61.62
CA PRO A 2 4.85 77.82 60.57
C PRO A 2 3.96 77.58 59.33
N PRO A 3 4.55 77.36 58.13
CA PRO A 3 3.81 77.17 56.89
C PRO A 3 3.23 75.75 56.75
N PRO A 4 2.04 75.57 56.14
CA PRO A 4 1.55 74.28 55.69
C PRO A 4 1.87 74.07 54.20
N GLY A 5 2.47 72.93 53.85
CA GLY A 5 2.53 72.49 52.45
C GLY A 5 3.76 71.67 52.09
N SER A 6 3.79 70.41 52.51
CA SER A 6 4.59 69.38 51.83
C SER A 6 3.77 68.83 50.64
N PRO A 7 4.27 68.87 49.40
CA PRO A 7 3.74 68.03 48.33
C PRO A 7 4.40 66.65 48.40
N ALA A 8 3.60 65.64 48.74
CA ALA A 8 4.03 64.26 48.79
C ALA A 8 3.69 63.54 47.48
N VAL A 9 4.77 63.08 46.84
CA VAL A 9 4.90 61.83 46.06
C VAL A 9 4.26 61.78 44.67
N ILE A 10 5.15 61.90 43.69
CA ILE A 10 5.03 61.44 42.30
C ILE A 10 4.80 59.92 42.34
N GLY A 11 3.63 59.47 41.93
CA GLY A 11 3.36 58.06 41.69
C GLY A 11 3.96 57.63 40.36
N ASP A 12 5.08 56.93 40.41
CA ASP A 12 5.61 56.16 39.28
C ASP A 12 4.54 55.19 38.77
N SER A 13 4.21 55.28 37.48
CA SER A 13 3.41 54.25 36.82
C SER A 13 4.27 53.00 36.66
N PRO A 14 3.87 51.82 37.19
CA PRO A 14 4.60 50.60 36.91
C PRO A 14 4.40 50.24 35.43
N THR A 15 5.43 50.42 34.62
CA THR A 15 5.51 49.84 33.28
C THR A 15 5.62 48.32 33.46
N ALA A 16 4.56 47.58 33.14
CA ALA A 16 4.56 46.13 33.21
C ALA A 16 5.64 45.57 32.25
N PRO A 17 6.59 44.74 32.71
CA PRO A 17 7.55 44.12 31.82
C PRO A 17 6.81 43.15 30.90
N ALA A 18 6.84 43.41 29.59
CA ALA A 18 6.35 42.48 28.59
C ALA A 18 7.14 41.17 28.72
N ALA A 19 6.45 40.08 29.04
CA ALA A 19 7.05 38.77 29.28
C ALA A 19 7.67 38.20 27.99
N VAL A 20 8.96 38.47 27.78
CA VAL A 20 9.80 38.01 26.65
C VAL A 20 9.85 36.47 26.52
N GLY A 21 9.37 35.72 27.52
CA GLY A 21 9.33 34.26 27.49
C GLY A 21 8.08 33.62 26.86
N SER A 22 6.97 34.35 26.70
CA SER A 22 5.69 33.73 26.27
C SER A 22 5.65 33.44 24.76
N GLY A 23 6.05 34.41 23.93
CA GLY A 23 6.04 34.26 22.47
C GLY A 23 7.03 33.20 21.98
N ALA A 24 8.24 33.16 22.55
CA ALA A 24 9.23 32.16 22.21
C ALA A 24 8.76 30.72 22.52
N ARG A 25 8.06 30.51 23.64
CA ARG A 25 7.49 29.21 24.00
C ARG A 25 6.39 28.76 23.02
N LEU A 26 5.56 29.68 22.54
CA LEU A 26 4.56 29.37 21.52
C LEU A 26 5.20 28.96 20.19
N VAL A 27 6.22 29.70 19.75
CA VAL A 27 6.95 29.38 18.51
C VAL A 27 7.63 28.02 18.62
N ILE A 28 8.31 27.74 19.74
CA ILE A 28 8.95 26.44 19.99
C ILE A 28 7.90 25.32 20.02
N GLY A 29 6.75 25.54 20.69
CA GLY A 29 5.66 24.56 20.74
C GLY A 29 5.09 24.25 19.36
N LEU A 30 4.85 25.27 18.53
CA LEU A 30 4.35 25.09 17.17
C LEU A 30 5.37 24.39 16.27
N LEU A 31 6.65 24.72 16.41
CA LEU A 31 7.73 24.07 15.67
C LEU A 31 7.84 22.58 16.02
N LEU A 32 7.83 22.24 17.31
CA LEU A 32 7.85 20.86 17.78
C LEU A 32 6.61 20.08 17.31
N LEU A 33 5.43 20.70 17.33
CA LEU A 33 4.21 20.10 16.83
C LEU A 33 4.32 19.80 15.32
N GLY A 34 4.82 20.75 14.53
CA GLY A 34 5.04 20.56 13.10
C GLY A 34 6.03 19.43 12.79
N ILE A 35 7.16 19.38 13.51
CA ILE A 35 8.15 18.30 13.37
C ILE A 35 7.53 16.95 13.73
N THR A 36 6.80 16.87 14.86
CA THR A 36 6.17 15.64 15.31
C THR A 36 5.14 15.14 14.30
N ALA A 37 4.29 16.03 13.78
CA ALA A 37 3.33 15.70 12.73
C ALA A 37 4.04 15.21 11.45
N GLY A 38 5.13 15.85 11.05
CA GLY A 38 5.94 15.43 9.90
C GLY A 38 6.55 14.04 10.07
N VAL A 39 7.16 13.77 11.23
CA VAL A 39 7.74 12.46 11.56
C VAL A 39 6.66 11.37 11.57
N VAL A 40 5.51 11.63 12.20
CA VAL A 40 4.38 10.69 12.23
C VAL A 40 3.86 10.41 10.82
N GLY A 41 3.75 11.44 9.97
CA GLY A 41 3.34 11.28 8.57
C GLY A 41 4.29 10.39 7.78
N ILE A 42 5.60 10.63 7.89
CA ILE A 42 6.63 9.82 7.22
C ILE A 42 6.60 8.37 7.72
N TRP A 43 6.48 8.17 9.03
CA TRP A 43 6.42 6.84 9.62
C TRP A 43 5.19 6.06 9.16
N TYR A 44 4.01 6.71 9.16
CA TYR A 44 2.77 6.12 8.68
C TYR A 44 2.86 5.74 7.20
N GLN A 45 3.42 6.61 6.35
CA GLN A 45 3.60 6.35 4.92
C GLN A 45 4.59 5.20 4.66
N ARG A 46 5.67 5.12 5.44
CA ARG A 46 6.60 3.97 5.37
C ARG A 46 5.91 2.68 5.79
N GLY A 47 5.09 2.70 6.83
CA GLY A 47 4.30 1.55 7.25
C GLY A 47 3.35 1.03 6.17
N GLN A 48 2.83 1.90 5.30
CA GLN A 48 1.89 1.56 4.22
C GLN A 48 2.50 0.92 2.97
N THR A 49 3.83 0.82 2.88
CA THR A 49 4.49 0.22 1.70
C THR A 49 5.37 -0.97 2.06
N GLN A 50 5.63 -1.19 3.35
CA GLN A 50 6.51 -2.25 3.83
C GLN A 50 5.96 -3.64 3.55
N ARG A 51 4.63 -3.85 3.60
CA ARG A 51 4.07 -5.20 3.46
C ARG A 51 4.08 -5.66 2.00
N CYS A 52 3.68 -4.79 1.07
CA CYS A 52 3.82 -5.05 -0.37
C CYS A 52 5.29 -5.29 -0.75
N LEU A 53 6.22 -4.45 -0.27
CA LEU A 53 7.64 -4.65 -0.55
C LEU A 53 8.18 -5.97 0.02
N ALA A 54 7.77 -6.37 1.22
CA ALA A 54 8.16 -7.64 1.80
C ALA A 54 7.57 -8.84 1.03
N PHE A 55 6.31 -8.73 0.58
CA PHE A 55 5.61 -9.76 -0.17
C PHE A 55 6.17 -9.93 -1.60
N TYR A 56 6.12 -8.87 -2.40
CA TYR A 56 6.63 -8.89 -3.77
C TYR A 56 8.15 -9.05 -3.82
N GLY A 57 8.86 -8.42 -2.88
CA GLY A 57 10.28 -8.11 -3.02
C GLY A 57 10.50 -6.84 -3.86
N PRO A 58 11.64 -6.17 -3.69
CA PRO A 58 11.89 -4.86 -4.32
C PRO A 58 11.94 -4.92 -5.85
N GLU A 59 12.40 -6.03 -6.43
CA GLU A 59 12.48 -6.20 -7.88
C GLU A 59 11.11 -6.43 -8.50
N ALA A 60 10.32 -7.34 -7.93
CA ALA A 60 8.99 -7.62 -8.44
C ALA A 60 8.06 -6.42 -8.26
N ALA A 61 8.13 -5.72 -7.12
CA ALA A 61 7.37 -4.49 -6.91
C ALA A 61 7.68 -3.43 -7.99
N ARG A 62 8.97 -3.23 -8.31
CA ARG A 62 9.38 -2.33 -9.40
C ARG A 62 8.79 -2.78 -10.73
N MET A 63 8.93 -4.05 -11.10
CA MET A 63 8.41 -4.58 -12.35
C MET A 63 6.89 -4.43 -12.46
N VAL A 64 6.15 -4.74 -11.39
CA VAL A 64 4.69 -4.52 -11.33
C VAL A 64 4.33 -3.04 -11.54
N THR A 65 5.13 -2.09 -11.06
CA THR A 65 4.86 -0.65 -11.24
C THR A 65 5.29 -0.10 -12.61
N SER A 66 6.36 -0.61 -13.22
CA SER A 66 7.03 0.06 -14.34
C SER A 66 7.25 -0.80 -15.59
N ALA A 67 6.93 -2.09 -15.58
CA ALA A 67 7.18 -2.97 -16.73
C ALA A 67 6.50 -2.41 -18.00
N PRO A 68 7.19 -2.32 -19.14
CA PRO A 68 6.59 -1.82 -20.37
C PRO A 68 5.55 -2.77 -20.95
N VAL A 69 5.70 -4.08 -20.71
CA VAL A 69 4.81 -5.11 -21.23
C VAL A 69 4.02 -5.74 -20.09
N VAL A 70 2.70 -5.82 -20.26
CA VAL A 70 1.79 -6.53 -19.35
C VAL A 70 0.86 -7.42 -20.14
N GLU A 71 0.80 -8.68 -19.75
CA GLU A 71 -0.14 -9.64 -20.32
C GLU A 71 -1.10 -10.15 -19.25
N VAL A 72 -2.34 -10.41 -19.65
CA VAL A 72 -3.31 -11.18 -18.88
C VAL A 72 -3.36 -12.58 -19.47
N TRP A 73 -3.21 -13.59 -18.61
CA TRP A 73 -3.32 -14.99 -18.99
C TRP A 73 -4.57 -15.59 -18.35
N ALA A 74 -5.39 -16.27 -19.15
CA ALA A 74 -6.38 -17.21 -18.64
C ALA A 74 -5.69 -18.54 -18.38
N LEU A 75 -5.76 -19.04 -17.15
CA LEU A 75 -5.05 -20.26 -16.76
C LEU A 75 -5.97 -21.47 -16.90
N ALA A 76 -5.41 -22.58 -17.38
CA ALA A 76 -6.08 -23.87 -17.28
C ALA A 76 -6.03 -24.34 -15.81
N PRO A 77 -7.07 -25.05 -15.33
CA PRO A 77 -6.96 -25.83 -14.10
C PRO A 77 -5.73 -26.73 -14.22
N ALA A 78 -4.77 -26.56 -13.32
CA ALA A 78 -3.49 -27.23 -13.42
C ALA A 78 -3.69 -28.77 -13.37
N ALA A 79 -3.24 -29.48 -14.40
CA ALA A 79 -3.22 -30.95 -14.40
C ALA A 79 -2.11 -31.51 -13.47
N GLU A 80 -1.08 -30.70 -13.19
CA GLU A 80 0.03 -31.03 -12.30
C GLU A 80 0.38 -29.84 -11.39
N SER A 81 0.68 -30.13 -10.11
CA SER A 81 0.99 -29.10 -9.13
C SER A 81 2.26 -28.32 -9.50
N GLY A 82 2.13 -27.01 -9.70
CA GLY A 82 3.27 -26.11 -9.93
C GLY A 82 3.55 -25.78 -11.40
N VAL A 83 2.76 -26.30 -12.34
CA VAL A 83 2.83 -25.93 -13.76
C VAL A 83 1.65 -25.02 -14.10
N LEU A 84 1.95 -23.79 -14.52
CA LEU A 84 0.94 -22.86 -15.02
C LEU A 84 0.82 -23.02 -16.54
N VAL A 85 -0.36 -23.40 -17.01
CA VAL A 85 -0.67 -23.50 -18.44
C VAL A 85 -1.62 -22.36 -18.80
N ALA A 86 -1.19 -21.48 -19.69
CA ALA A 86 -2.03 -20.41 -20.21
C ALA A 86 -2.89 -20.96 -21.37
N LEU A 87 -4.21 -20.88 -21.24
CA LEU A 87 -5.16 -21.15 -22.32
C LEU A 87 -5.19 -19.99 -23.32
N GLU A 88 -5.21 -18.77 -22.79
CA GLU A 88 -5.28 -17.53 -23.56
C GLU A 88 -4.28 -16.53 -22.99
N ARG A 89 -3.76 -15.68 -23.87
CA ARG A 89 -2.86 -14.58 -23.53
C ARG A 89 -3.28 -13.33 -24.27
N ALA A 90 -3.49 -12.26 -23.53
CA ALA A 90 -3.83 -10.95 -24.06
C ALA A 90 -2.79 -9.93 -23.62
N ASP A 91 -2.22 -9.19 -24.58
CA ASP A 91 -1.43 -8.00 -24.27
C ASP A 91 -2.36 -6.87 -23.83
N VAL A 92 -2.16 -6.41 -22.60
CA VAL A 92 -2.94 -5.36 -21.95
C VAL A 92 -2.08 -4.16 -21.59
N SER A 93 -0.88 -4.04 -22.17
CA SER A 93 0.08 -2.97 -21.88
C SER A 93 -0.49 -1.56 -22.08
N GLN A 94 -1.48 -1.43 -22.98
CA GLN A 94 -2.19 -0.17 -23.27
C GLN A 94 -3.64 -0.16 -22.78
N ALA A 95 -4.05 -1.14 -21.96
CA ALA A 95 -5.43 -1.24 -21.50
C ALA A 95 -5.82 -0.05 -20.61
N PRO A 96 -7.02 0.52 -20.79
CA PRO A 96 -7.50 1.59 -19.92
C PRO A 96 -7.58 1.09 -18.47
N GLY A 97 -7.18 1.95 -17.53
CA GLY A 97 -7.18 1.59 -16.11
C GLY A 97 -5.95 0.83 -15.62
N LEU A 98 -5.04 0.37 -16.50
CA LEU A 98 -3.82 -0.35 -16.07
C LEU A 98 -2.97 0.49 -15.09
N VAL A 99 -2.87 1.81 -15.31
CA VAL A 99 -2.15 2.72 -14.40
C VAL A 99 -2.73 2.68 -12.98
N HIS A 100 -4.06 2.69 -12.86
CA HIS A 100 -4.76 2.61 -11.58
C HIS A 100 -4.62 1.22 -10.96
N LEU A 101 -4.69 0.18 -11.79
CA LEU A 101 -4.48 -1.20 -11.35
C LEU A 101 -3.10 -1.38 -10.74
N ARG A 102 -2.04 -0.94 -11.43
CA ARG A 102 -0.66 -1.02 -10.93
C ARG A 102 -0.49 -0.33 -9.59
N ARG A 103 -1.05 0.88 -9.47
CA ARG A 103 -1.05 1.61 -8.20
C ARG A 103 -1.76 0.81 -7.12
N GLY A 104 -2.94 0.26 -7.43
CA GLY A 104 -3.71 -0.54 -6.50
C GLY A 104 -2.96 -1.81 -6.04
N LEU A 105 -2.22 -2.46 -6.94
CA LEU A 105 -1.43 -3.66 -6.68
C LEU A 105 -0.25 -3.44 -5.74
N VAL A 106 0.19 -2.20 -5.51
CA VAL A 106 1.33 -1.90 -4.62
C VAL A 106 0.96 -1.11 -3.37
N GLU A 107 -0.33 -0.88 -3.14
CA GLU A 107 -0.83 -0.19 -1.95
C GLU A 107 -1.27 -1.19 -0.88
N ASP A 108 -0.59 -1.21 0.28
CA ASP A 108 -0.87 -2.19 1.34
C ASP A 108 -2.34 -2.17 1.80
N ALA A 109 -2.98 -1.00 1.78
CA ALA A 109 -4.37 -0.80 2.20
C ALA A 109 -5.40 -1.56 1.34
N ASN A 110 -5.00 -2.02 0.16
CA ASN A 110 -5.87 -2.73 -0.76
C ASN A 110 -5.94 -4.22 -0.47
N PHE A 111 -4.97 -4.76 0.27
CA PHE A 111 -4.89 -6.19 0.57
C PHE A 111 -5.34 -6.52 1.98
N ARG A 112 -5.81 -7.76 2.14
CA ARG A 112 -6.00 -8.39 3.45
C ARG A 112 -4.75 -9.16 3.80
N TRP A 113 -3.92 -8.55 4.63
CA TRP A 113 -2.75 -9.17 5.22
C TRP A 113 -3.21 -10.14 6.32
N GLN A 114 -3.06 -11.44 6.08
CA GLN A 114 -3.33 -12.44 7.11
C GLN A 114 -2.29 -12.26 8.23
N GLY A 115 -2.74 -12.19 9.48
CA GLY A 115 -1.87 -11.88 10.64
C GLY A 115 -0.85 -12.97 10.98
N ARG A 116 -0.92 -14.15 10.34
CA ARG A 116 0.06 -15.22 10.49
C ARG A 116 0.98 -15.23 9.27
N PRO A 117 2.31 -15.16 9.46
CA PRO A 117 3.23 -15.40 8.36
C PRO A 117 2.96 -16.81 7.82
N SER A 118 2.67 -16.88 6.53
CA SER A 118 2.46 -18.14 5.82
C SER A 118 3.73 -18.97 5.92
N THR A 119 3.80 -19.87 6.89
CA THR A 119 4.79 -20.95 6.87
C THR A 119 4.58 -21.69 5.56
N GLY A 120 5.65 -21.95 4.80
CA GLY A 120 5.61 -22.40 3.39
C GLY A 120 4.78 -23.65 3.05
N ALA A 121 4.08 -24.23 4.03
CA ALA A 121 3.02 -25.23 3.89
C ALA A 121 1.67 -24.67 3.37
N ASP A 122 1.51 -23.35 3.29
CA ASP A 122 0.27 -22.70 2.82
C ASP A 122 0.26 -22.47 1.29
N ARG A 123 0.88 -23.38 0.53
CA ARG A 123 0.75 -23.40 -0.95
C ARG A 123 -0.66 -23.88 -1.27
N LEU A 124 -1.51 -22.99 -1.79
CA LEU A 124 -2.74 -23.44 -2.43
C LEU A 124 -2.40 -24.45 -3.56
N PRO A 125 -3.25 -25.47 -3.77
CA PRO A 125 -3.16 -26.33 -4.95
C PRO A 125 -3.04 -25.48 -6.22
N ALA A 126 -2.25 -25.93 -7.20
CA ALA A 126 -2.05 -25.19 -8.45
C ALA A 126 -3.36 -24.98 -9.24
N ASP A 127 -4.38 -25.74 -8.86
CA ASP A 127 -5.69 -25.90 -9.46
C ASP A 127 -6.65 -24.77 -9.07
N SER A 128 -6.25 -23.84 -8.19
CA SER A 128 -7.10 -22.73 -7.70
C SER A 128 -6.83 -21.39 -8.38
N TRP A 129 -5.97 -21.30 -9.39
CA TRP A 129 -5.62 -20.02 -10.03
C TRP A 129 -6.35 -19.86 -11.36
N ASP A 130 -7.19 -18.84 -11.48
CA ASP A 130 -8.01 -18.61 -12.68
C ASP A 130 -7.31 -17.70 -13.70
N ARG A 131 -6.50 -16.76 -13.20
CA ARG A 131 -5.89 -15.69 -13.99
C ARG A 131 -4.45 -15.44 -13.57
N ALA A 132 -3.64 -15.00 -14.52
CA ALA A 132 -2.30 -14.48 -14.26
C ALA A 132 -2.12 -13.08 -14.86
N LEU A 133 -1.38 -12.23 -14.15
CA LEU A 133 -0.82 -11.00 -14.69
C LEU A 133 0.68 -11.18 -14.85
N VAL A 134 1.18 -10.99 -16.07
CA VAL A 134 2.59 -11.16 -16.40
C VAL A 134 3.18 -9.80 -16.74
N PHE A 135 4.14 -9.37 -15.94
CA PHE A 135 4.86 -8.12 -16.13
C PHE A 135 6.24 -8.44 -16.68
N ALA A 136 6.58 -7.89 -17.85
CA ALA A 136 7.84 -8.15 -18.52
C ALA A 136 8.53 -6.85 -18.95
N ASP A 137 9.86 -6.87 -18.86
CA ASP A 137 10.72 -5.85 -19.45
C ASP A 137 11.73 -6.53 -20.38
N PRO A 138 11.40 -6.64 -21.68
CA PRO A 138 12.28 -7.29 -22.65
C PRO A 138 13.64 -6.63 -22.77
N ALA A 139 13.73 -5.31 -22.53
CA ALA A 139 14.97 -4.56 -22.62
C ALA A 139 15.90 -4.81 -21.42
N ALA A 140 15.35 -5.14 -20.26
CA ALA A 140 16.12 -5.43 -19.06
C ALA A 140 16.73 -6.84 -19.01
N GLY A 141 16.31 -7.76 -19.89
CA GLY A 141 16.80 -9.15 -19.92
C GLY A 141 16.49 -9.95 -18.65
N ARG A 142 15.47 -9.54 -17.88
CA ARG A 142 15.06 -10.18 -16.63
C ARG A 142 13.88 -11.13 -16.86
N PRO A 143 13.75 -12.19 -16.04
CA PRO A 143 12.56 -13.03 -16.10
C PRO A 143 11.32 -12.19 -15.75
N PRO A 144 10.17 -12.48 -16.39
CA PRO A 144 8.94 -11.78 -16.10
C PRO A 144 8.46 -12.08 -14.68
N VAL A 145 7.74 -11.13 -14.10
CA VAL A 145 7.06 -11.30 -12.81
C VAL A 145 5.64 -11.74 -13.10
N VAL A 146 5.29 -12.93 -12.62
CA VAL A 146 3.95 -13.51 -12.79
C VAL A 146 3.21 -13.43 -11.45
N LEU A 147 2.09 -12.73 -11.45
CA LEU A 147 1.12 -12.71 -10.36
C LEU A 147 0.00 -13.68 -10.70
N VAL A 148 -0.25 -14.67 -9.87
CA VAL A 148 -1.39 -15.58 -10.01
C VAL A 148 -2.53 -15.13 -9.10
N ILE A 149 -3.74 -15.20 -9.63
CA ILE A 149 -4.94 -14.62 -9.04
C ILE A 149 -6.02 -15.69 -9.05
N ASP A 150 -6.57 -15.91 -7.86
CA ASP A 150 -7.76 -16.72 -7.60
C ASP A 150 -8.89 -15.72 -7.33
N LEU A 151 -9.83 -15.63 -8.26
CA LEU A 151 -11.03 -14.83 -8.08
C LEU A 151 -12.09 -15.83 -7.64
N VAL A 152 -12.43 -15.88 -6.34
CA VAL A 152 -13.47 -16.79 -5.82
C VAL A 152 -14.79 -16.53 -6.56
N GLU A 153 -15.02 -17.24 -7.66
CA GLU A 153 -16.27 -17.26 -8.41
C GLU A 153 -17.14 -18.36 -7.79
N GLY A 154 -17.87 -18.01 -6.74
CA GLY A 154 -19.00 -18.80 -6.24
C GLY A 154 -18.73 -20.22 -5.72
N ALA A 155 -17.51 -20.75 -5.73
CA ALA A 155 -17.23 -22.14 -5.39
C ALA A 155 -16.07 -22.32 -4.41
N SER A 156 -16.29 -21.92 -3.15
CA SER A 156 -15.98 -22.79 -2.00
C SER A 156 -16.56 -22.16 -0.73
N ALA A 157 -17.78 -22.57 -0.40
CA ALA A 157 -18.40 -22.35 0.90
C ALA A 157 -17.71 -23.12 2.05
N ALA A 158 -16.48 -23.63 1.84
CA ALA A 158 -15.67 -24.31 2.86
C ALA A 158 -14.61 -23.41 3.51
N ALA A 159 -14.35 -22.21 2.96
CA ALA A 159 -13.54 -21.19 3.62
C ALA A 159 -14.47 -20.08 4.14
N GLY A 160 -14.44 -19.84 5.46
CA GLY A 160 -15.41 -19.02 6.16
C GLY A 160 -15.72 -17.66 5.51
N VAL A 161 -17.00 -17.31 5.52
CA VAL A 161 -17.62 -15.99 5.28
C VAL A 161 -16.64 -14.88 4.89
N GLY A 162 -16.49 -14.65 3.58
CA GLY A 162 -15.98 -13.38 3.03
C GLY A 162 -14.58 -13.38 2.43
N GLU A 163 -14.07 -14.51 1.92
CA GLU A 163 -12.86 -14.51 1.10
C GLU A 163 -13.11 -13.80 -0.24
N LEU A 164 -12.35 -12.73 -0.50
CA LEU A 164 -12.49 -11.86 -1.67
C LEU A 164 -11.51 -12.25 -2.79
N GLY A 165 -11.07 -13.52 -2.82
CA GLY A 165 -10.00 -13.99 -3.70
C GLY A 165 -8.59 -13.78 -3.15
N SER A 166 -7.62 -14.39 -3.82
CA SER A 166 -6.23 -14.53 -3.38
C SER A 166 -5.26 -14.08 -4.47
N LEU A 167 -4.08 -13.61 -4.07
CA LEU A 167 -2.97 -13.26 -4.95
C LEU A 167 -1.65 -13.85 -4.45
N ALA A 168 -0.86 -14.40 -5.36
CA ALA A 168 0.50 -14.89 -5.10
C ALA A 168 1.47 -14.48 -6.21
N VAL A 169 2.77 -14.49 -5.90
CA VAL A 169 3.85 -14.24 -6.85
C VAL A 169 4.51 -15.58 -7.19
N VAL A 170 4.56 -15.95 -8.47
CA VAL A 170 5.18 -17.21 -8.89
C VAL A 170 6.66 -17.21 -8.52
N GLY A 171 7.14 -18.33 -7.98
CA GLY A 171 8.52 -18.48 -7.52
C GLY A 171 8.82 -17.86 -6.15
N ARG A 172 7.83 -17.26 -5.47
CA ARG A 172 7.97 -16.76 -4.09
C ARG A 172 6.99 -17.44 -3.14
N PRO A 173 7.39 -17.65 -1.87
CA PRO A 173 6.49 -18.17 -0.86
C PRO A 173 5.49 -17.09 -0.41
N GLY A 174 4.26 -17.51 -0.11
CA GLY A 174 3.24 -16.68 0.51
C GLY A 174 2.07 -16.33 -0.41
N ARG A 175 0.96 -15.96 0.22
CA ARG A 175 -0.28 -15.52 -0.42
C ARG A 175 -0.87 -14.36 0.37
N ILE A 176 -1.62 -13.50 -0.30
CA ILE A 176 -2.38 -12.42 0.34
C ILE A 176 -3.81 -12.39 -0.19
N GLY A 177 -4.76 -11.96 0.65
CA GLY A 177 -6.14 -11.80 0.22
C GLY A 177 -6.34 -10.49 -0.55
N LEU A 178 -7.14 -10.50 -1.61
CA LEU A 178 -7.37 -9.36 -2.51
C LEU A 178 -8.16 -8.19 -1.89
N GLY A 179 -8.63 -8.29 -0.64
CA GLY A 179 -9.16 -7.17 0.13
C GLY A 179 -10.07 -6.20 -0.65
N ARG A 180 -9.71 -4.91 -0.68
CA ARG A 180 -10.48 -3.85 -1.38
C ARG A 180 -10.26 -3.87 -2.90
N ILE A 181 -9.11 -4.35 -3.37
CA ILE A 181 -8.80 -4.38 -4.82
C ILE A 181 -9.57 -5.45 -5.57
N SER A 182 -9.99 -6.53 -4.89
CA SER A 182 -10.77 -7.66 -5.43
C SER A 182 -11.79 -7.25 -6.50
N ARG A 183 -12.81 -6.46 -6.15
CA ARG A 183 -13.88 -6.05 -7.08
C ARG A 183 -13.39 -5.21 -8.25
N GLY A 184 -12.38 -4.37 -8.02
CA GLY A 184 -11.80 -3.50 -9.06
C GLY A 184 -10.98 -4.32 -10.06
N LEU A 185 -10.18 -5.24 -9.55
CA LEU A 185 -9.38 -6.18 -10.33
C LEU A 185 -10.28 -7.12 -11.13
N GLU A 186 -11.28 -7.73 -10.51
CA GLU A 186 -12.25 -8.59 -11.17
C GLU A 186 -12.97 -7.86 -12.31
N ARG A 187 -13.51 -6.66 -12.05
CA ARG A 187 -14.17 -5.85 -13.08
C ARG A 187 -13.23 -5.51 -14.23
N TRP A 188 -11.99 -5.15 -13.92
CA TRP A 188 -11.00 -4.78 -14.93
C TRP A 188 -10.63 -5.99 -15.79
N LEU A 189 -10.40 -7.15 -15.17
CA LEU A 189 -10.07 -8.41 -15.84
C LEU A 189 -11.21 -8.89 -16.76
N ARG A 190 -12.47 -8.77 -16.33
CA ARG A 190 -13.63 -9.09 -17.20
C ARG A 190 -13.75 -8.19 -18.44
N GLY A 191 -13.16 -7.00 -18.39
CA GLY A 191 -13.12 -6.08 -19.52
C GLY A 191 -11.92 -6.29 -20.46
N GLN A 192 -11.02 -7.22 -20.13
CA GLN A 192 -9.91 -7.61 -20.99
C GLN A 192 -10.31 -8.86 -21.80
N PRO A 193 -9.77 -9.00 -23.03
CA PRO A 193 -10.01 -10.18 -23.85
C PRO A 193 -9.38 -11.44 -23.27
#